data_AF-A0A085EVU6-F1
#
_entry.id   AF-A0A085EVU6-F1
#
_cell.length_a   1.000
_cell.length_b   1.000
_cell.length_c   1.000
_cell.angle_alpha   90.00
_cell.angle_beta   90.00
_cell.angle_gamma   90.00
#
_symmetry.space_group_name_H-M   'P 1'
#
loop_
_entity.id
_entity.type
_entity.pdbx_description
1 polymer ?
#
loop_
_entity_poly.entity_id
_entity_poly.type
_entity_poly.pdbx_seq_one_letter_code
_entity_poly.pdbx_strand_id
1 'polypeptide(L)'
;MFPFPRKEIDVRPMYAFLLAAVFSGVASAQAYQPDFAPATMKGPAKGPANEVMVLGSPHLSYFPKSFDPATLRGLEDRLAAWKPDAISIEALSGAQCDHVRRYPGRYKYTVASYCWDPAPARLATGLDVPEATAQAEQLLASWPANPSSSQRRRLAALFLAGGERASALVQWLRLPEAGMSSGGAAHPTKTIWISTPPPRPSPPASAPAAA
;
A
#
# COMPACT_ATOMS: atom_id res chain seq x y z
N MET A 1 78.50 54.43 43.91
CA MET A 1 78.67 53.65 42.69
C MET A 1 78.49 52.18 43.03
N PHE A 2 77.35 51.60 42.66
CA PHE A 2 77.12 50.18 42.31
C PHE A 2 75.67 50.10 41.79
N PRO A 3 75.43 50.07 40.48
CA PRO A 3 74.08 49.91 39.94
C PRO A 3 73.63 48.44 40.01
N PHE A 4 72.41 48.22 40.48
CA PHE A 4 71.71 46.91 40.40
C PHE A 4 71.39 46.57 38.93
N PRO A 5 71.52 45.29 38.51
CA PRO A 5 71.19 44.89 37.14
C PRO A 5 69.66 44.87 36.92
N ARG A 6 69.20 45.47 35.82
CA ARG A 6 67.83 45.28 35.31
C ARG A 6 67.73 43.87 34.73
N LYS A 7 66.71 43.12 35.16
CA LYS A 7 66.35 41.83 34.58
C LYS A 7 65.60 42.10 33.27
N GLU A 8 66.18 41.76 32.13
CA GLU A 8 65.47 41.78 30.84
C GLU A 8 64.45 40.62 30.82
N ILE A 9 63.19 40.95 30.53
CA ILE A 9 62.12 39.96 30.36
C ILE A 9 62.19 39.49 28.91
N ASP A 10 62.61 38.24 28.70
CA ASP A 10 62.54 37.61 27.38
C ASP A 10 61.08 37.34 27.03
N VAL A 11 60.55 38.08 26.04
CA VAL A 11 59.17 37.98 25.55
C VAL A 11 59.00 36.93 24.46
N ARG A 12 60.09 36.30 23.99
CA ARG A 12 60.05 35.22 22.99
C ARG A 12 59.19 34.01 23.38
N PRO A 13 59.18 33.50 24.64
CA PRO A 13 58.29 32.40 25.01
C PRO A 13 56.81 32.79 24.97
N MET A 14 56.47 34.07 25.12
CA MET A 14 55.09 34.56 25.08
C MET A 14 54.53 34.61 23.66
N TYR A 15 55.36 34.94 22.66
CA TYR A 15 54.99 34.86 21.24
C TYR A 15 54.89 33.41 20.73
N ALA A 16 55.75 32.50 21.22
CA ALA A 16 55.66 31.08 20.88
C ALA A 16 54.35 30.44 21.38
N PHE A 17 53.88 30.83 22.57
CA PHE A 17 52.58 30.39 23.09
C PHE A 17 51.39 30.93 22.29
N LEU A 18 51.45 32.20 21.84
CA LEU A 18 50.39 32.80 21.03
C LEU A 18 50.28 32.18 19.62
N LEU A 19 51.40 31.77 19.01
CA LEU A 19 51.39 31.09 17.70
C LEU A 19 50.87 29.64 17.79
N ALA A 20 51.14 28.92 18.86
CA ALA A 20 50.65 27.56 19.06
C ALA A 20 49.11 27.51 19.26
N ALA A 21 48.53 28.54 19.90
CA ALA A 21 47.09 28.62 20.15
C ALA A 21 46.24 28.86 18.88
N VAL A 22 46.83 29.40 17.80
CA VAL A 22 46.12 29.66 16.54
C VAL A 22 45.91 28.38 15.73
N PHE A 23 46.74 27.34 15.92
CA PHE A 23 46.61 26.08 15.17
C PHE A 23 45.67 25.06 15.80
N SER A 24 45.25 25.24 17.07
CA SER A 24 44.34 24.29 17.75
C SER A 24 42.86 24.54 17.48
N GLY A 25 42.51 25.59 16.72
CA GLY A 25 41.14 26.09 16.59
C GLY A 25 40.33 25.59 15.39
N VAL A 26 40.84 24.68 14.56
CA VAL A 26 40.12 24.18 13.38
C VAL A 26 39.87 22.68 13.48
N ALA A 27 39.25 22.25 14.57
CA ALA A 27 38.43 21.05 14.53
C ALA A 27 37.20 21.38 13.67
N SER A 28 37.34 21.31 12.36
CA SER A 28 36.20 21.26 11.45
C SER A 28 35.33 20.12 11.93
N ALA A 29 34.17 20.42 12.51
CA ALA A 29 33.14 19.42 12.71
C ALA A 29 32.90 18.81 11.33
N GLN A 30 33.45 17.62 11.08
CA GLN A 30 33.14 16.90 9.86
C GLN A 30 31.63 16.68 9.91
N ALA A 31 30.90 17.39 9.05
CA ALA A 31 29.46 17.25 8.97
C ALA A 31 29.19 15.76 8.74
N TYR A 32 28.56 15.10 9.71
CA TYR A 32 28.25 13.70 9.62
C TYR A 32 27.40 13.46 8.36
N GLN A 33 27.97 12.76 7.38
CA GLN A 33 27.30 12.36 6.15
C GLN A 33 27.20 10.83 6.16
N PRO A 34 26.10 10.25 6.65
CA PRO A 34 25.90 8.81 6.58
C PRO A 34 25.67 8.37 5.13
N ASP A 35 26.18 7.18 4.76
CA ASP A 35 25.89 6.56 3.45
C ASP A 35 24.39 6.38 3.21
N PHE A 36 23.63 6.14 4.28
CA PHE A 36 22.17 6.15 4.27
C PHE A 36 21.64 7.49 4.80
N ALA A 37 21.25 8.37 3.89
CA ALA A 37 20.66 9.68 4.19
C ALA A 37 19.16 9.71 3.81
N PRO A 38 18.24 9.09 4.58
CA PRO A 38 16.83 8.98 4.21
C PRO A 38 16.12 10.32 4.01
N ALA A 39 16.67 11.41 4.59
CA ALA A 39 16.20 12.77 4.36
C ALA A 39 16.31 13.22 2.89
N THR A 40 17.28 12.70 2.14
CA THR A 40 17.44 13.00 0.69
C THR A 40 16.58 12.10 -0.19
N MET A 41 15.97 11.06 0.38
CA MET A 41 15.10 10.10 -0.31
C MET A 41 13.61 10.41 -0.10
N LYS A 42 13.29 11.58 0.45
CA LYS A 42 11.91 12.05 0.53
C LYS A 42 11.39 12.34 -0.87
N GLY A 43 10.06 12.28 -1.02
CA GLY A 43 9.36 12.55 -2.28
C GLY A 43 9.71 13.91 -2.91
N PRO A 44 9.15 14.22 -4.09
CA PRO A 44 9.61 15.35 -4.89
C PRO A 44 9.75 16.64 -4.08
N ALA A 45 10.90 17.31 -4.22
CA ALA A 45 11.21 18.54 -3.47
C ALA A 45 10.25 19.70 -3.78
N LYS A 46 9.39 19.53 -4.79
CA LYS A 46 8.41 20.51 -5.28
C LYS A 46 7.07 19.81 -5.49
N GLY A 47 5.99 20.50 -5.14
CA GLY A 47 4.61 20.01 -5.25
C GLY A 47 3.83 20.23 -3.96
N PRO A 48 2.49 20.15 -4.00
CA PRO A 48 1.70 20.13 -2.77
C PRO A 48 2.05 18.91 -1.93
N ALA A 49 1.97 19.04 -0.61
CA ALA A 49 2.11 17.89 0.28
C ALA A 49 0.94 16.90 0.04
N ASN A 50 1.21 15.60 0.15
CA ASN A 50 0.13 14.61 0.20
C ASN A 50 -0.72 14.87 1.46
N GLU A 51 -2.03 14.91 1.28
CA GLU A 51 -2.98 14.97 2.39
C GLU A 51 -3.35 13.56 2.83
N VAL A 52 -3.34 13.31 4.14
CA VAL A 52 -3.71 12.01 4.71
C VAL A 52 -4.73 12.22 5.82
N MET A 53 -5.92 11.63 5.67
CA MET A 53 -6.93 11.55 6.72
C MET A 53 -6.90 10.16 7.34
N VAL A 54 -6.71 10.08 8.66
CA VAL A 54 -6.72 8.83 9.41
C VAL A 54 -8.01 8.72 10.21
N LEU A 55 -8.78 7.66 9.94
CA LEU A 55 -9.96 7.30 10.71
C LEU A 55 -9.63 6.10 11.61
N GLY A 56 -9.50 6.33 12.91
CA GLY A 56 -9.43 5.28 13.91
C GLY A 56 -10.82 4.93 14.43
N SER A 57 -11.16 3.65 14.51
CA SER A 57 -12.40 3.16 15.11
C SER A 57 -12.21 1.80 15.78
N PRO A 58 -13.00 1.44 16.81
CA PRO A 58 -13.12 0.04 17.23
C PRO A 58 -13.61 -0.82 16.06
N HIS A 59 -13.24 -2.11 16.03
CA HIS A 59 -13.78 -3.02 15.02
C HIS A 59 -15.32 -3.01 15.04
N LEU A 60 -15.93 -2.75 13.89
CA LEU A 60 -17.39 -2.70 13.75
C LEU A 60 -18.08 -4.01 14.16
N SER A 61 -17.37 -5.14 14.12
CA SER A 61 -17.85 -6.44 14.59
C SER A 61 -18.04 -6.55 16.11
N TYR A 62 -17.48 -5.62 16.89
CA TYR A 62 -17.68 -5.54 18.33
C TYR A 62 -18.96 -4.79 18.72
N PHE A 63 -19.60 -4.10 17.78
CA PHE A 63 -20.89 -3.47 18.03
C PHE A 63 -22.01 -4.52 18.13
N PRO A 64 -23.08 -4.22 18.89
CA PRO A 64 -24.22 -5.11 18.97
C PRO A 64 -24.86 -5.29 17.59
N LYS A 65 -25.52 -6.44 17.36
CA LYS A 65 -26.24 -6.71 16.11
C LYS A 65 -27.34 -5.69 15.79
N SER A 66 -27.79 -4.93 16.78
CA SER A 66 -28.75 -3.83 16.66
C SER A 66 -28.11 -2.51 16.19
N PHE A 67 -26.80 -2.46 15.99
CA PHE A 67 -26.12 -1.29 15.44
C PHE A 67 -26.71 -0.96 14.06
N ASP A 68 -27.18 0.27 13.91
CA ASP A 68 -27.70 0.78 12.65
C ASP A 68 -26.56 1.40 11.82
N PRO A 69 -26.18 0.79 10.68
CA PRO A 69 -25.14 1.33 9.82
C PRO A 69 -25.45 2.75 9.31
N ALA A 70 -26.72 3.16 9.25
CA ALA A 70 -27.10 4.51 8.83
C ALA A 70 -26.54 5.59 9.76
N THR A 71 -26.18 5.25 10.99
CA THR A 71 -25.49 6.17 11.92
C THR A 71 -24.09 6.58 11.43
N LEU A 72 -23.48 5.83 10.52
CA LEU A 72 -22.20 6.17 9.88
C LEU A 72 -22.35 7.19 8.75
N ARG A 73 -23.57 7.59 8.38
CA ARG A 73 -23.79 8.43 7.21
C ARG A 73 -23.06 9.77 7.25
N GLY A 74 -23.00 10.42 8.42
CA GLY A 74 -22.28 11.68 8.57
C GLY A 74 -20.76 11.53 8.35
N LEU A 75 -20.19 10.36 8.64
CA LEU A 75 -18.80 10.04 8.35
C LEU A 75 -18.60 9.77 6.85
N GLU A 76 -19.52 9.01 6.24
CA GLU A 76 -19.51 8.76 4.79
C GLU A 76 -19.59 10.06 3.98
N ASP A 77 -20.48 10.98 4.38
CA ASP A 77 -20.65 12.27 3.72
C ASP A 77 -19.37 13.14 3.82
N ARG A 78 -18.69 13.12 4.98
CA ARG A 78 -17.39 13.80 5.17
C ARG A 78 -16.29 13.20 4.30
N LEU A 79 -16.21 11.86 4.26
CA LEU A 79 -15.25 11.16 3.42
C LEU A 79 -15.49 11.46 1.93
N ALA A 80 -16.75 11.47 1.49
CA ALA A 80 -17.12 11.81 0.12
C ALA A 80 -16.78 13.28 -0.22
N ALA A 81 -17.03 14.20 0.71
CA ALA A 81 -16.70 15.62 0.53
C ALA A 81 -15.18 15.86 0.45
N TRP A 82 -14.38 15.08 1.18
CA TRP A 82 -12.91 15.13 1.12
C TRP A 82 -12.34 14.65 -0.23
N LYS A 83 -13.08 13.79 -0.97
CA LYS A 83 -12.70 13.27 -2.29
C LYS A 83 -11.34 12.55 -2.29
N PRO A 84 -11.19 11.46 -1.52
CA PRO A 84 -9.97 10.66 -1.53
C PRO A 84 -9.65 10.13 -2.94
N ASP A 85 -8.39 10.26 -3.35
CA ASP A 85 -7.88 9.53 -4.52
C ASP A 85 -7.78 8.02 -4.24
N ALA A 86 -7.49 7.64 -2.99
CA ALA A 86 -7.40 6.27 -2.52
C ALA A 86 -7.85 6.13 -1.06
N ILE A 87 -8.37 4.95 -0.71
CA ILE A 87 -8.71 4.56 0.67
C ILE A 87 -7.94 3.28 0.97
N SER A 88 -7.11 3.32 2.01
CA SER A 88 -6.52 2.12 2.60
C SER A 88 -7.34 1.69 3.82
N ILE A 89 -7.35 0.38 4.07
CA ILE A 89 -8.00 -0.21 5.24
C ILE A 89 -6.98 -1.05 6.01
N GLU A 90 -7.17 -1.18 7.31
CA GLU A 90 -6.39 -2.12 8.13
C GLU A 90 -6.86 -3.55 7.83
N ALA A 91 -6.25 -4.18 6.83
CA ALA A 91 -6.45 -5.57 6.47
C ALA A 91 -5.17 -6.17 5.91
N LEU A 92 -4.98 -7.49 6.05
CA LEU A 92 -3.95 -8.17 5.29
C LEU A 92 -4.35 -8.23 3.82
N SER A 93 -3.45 -7.79 2.95
CA SER A 93 -3.62 -7.92 1.50
C SER A 93 -3.64 -9.40 1.10
N GLY A 94 -4.21 -9.70 -0.05
CA GLY A 94 -4.21 -11.06 -0.56
C GLY A 94 -2.79 -11.56 -0.84
N ALA A 95 -1.89 -10.70 -1.32
CA ALA A 95 -0.47 -11.03 -1.48
C ALA A 95 0.24 -11.35 -0.14
N GLN A 96 -0.04 -10.58 0.91
CA GLN A 96 0.45 -10.89 2.26
C GLN A 96 -0.11 -12.24 2.74
N CYS A 97 -1.39 -12.49 2.49
CA CYS A 97 -2.04 -13.75 2.85
C CYS A 97 -1.50 -14.94 2.06
N ASP A 98 -1.19 -14.81 0.77
CA ASP A 98 -0.48 -15.82 -0.01
C ASP A 98 0.89 -16.11 0.58
N HIS A 99 1.66 -15.08 0.95
CA HIS A 99 2.96 -15.24 1.57
C HIS A 99 2.89 -16.00 2.90
N VAL A 100 2.03 -15.59 3.84
CA VAL A 100 1.98 -16.23 5.17
C VAL A 100 1.41 -17.65 5.12
N ARG A 101 0.58 -17.99 4.11
CA ARG A 101 0.10 -19.36 3.89
C ARG A 101 1.21 -20.36 3.57
N ARG A 102 2.36 -19.90 3.07
CA ARG A 102 3.53 -20.76 2.79
C ARG A 102 4.21 -21.29 4.06
N TYR A 103 3.89 -20.74 5.23
CA TYR A 103 4.46 -21.14 6.51
C TYR A 103 3.38 -21.53 7.52
N PRO A 104 2.59 -22.59 7.24
CA PRO A 104 1.40 -22.94 8.03
C PRO A 104 1.73 -23.30 9.48
N GLY A 105 2.91 -23.86 9.75
CA GLY A 105 3.35 -24.16 11.13
C GLY A 105 3.52 -22.92 12.00
N ARG A 106 3.83 -21.76 11.41
CA ARG A 106 4.03 -20.49 12.13
C ARG A 106 2.78 -19.62 12.13
N TYR A 107 2.06 -19.58 11.01
CA TYR A 107 0.97 -18.61 10.78
C TYR A 107 -0.43 -19.22 10.75
N LYS A 108 -0.63 -20.45 11.27
CA LYS A 108 -1.96 -21.10 11.32
C LYS A 108 -3.07 -20.17 11.83
N TYR A 109 -2.84 -19.49 12.95
CA TYR A 109 -3.82 -18.57 13.53
C TYR A 109 -4.06 -17.34 12.65
N THR A 110 -2.98 -16.75 12.11
CA THR A 110 -3.07 -15.57 11.23
C THR A 110 -3.89 -15.89 9.98
N VAL A 111 -3.60 -17.04 9.35
CA VAL A 111 -4.34 -17.50 8.16
C VAL A 111 -5.81 -17.71 8.49
N ALA A 112 -6.12 -18.38 9.61
CA ALA A 112 -7.50 -18.67 10.00
C ALA A 112 -8.30 -17.41 10.36
N SER A 113 -7.67 -16.38 10.93
CA SER A 113 -8.36 -15.21 11.49
C SER A 113 -8.44 -14.03 10.54
N TYR A 114 -7.42 -13.82 9.71
CA TYR A 114 -7.27 -12.59 8.91
C TYR A 114 -7.32 -12.83 7.40
N CYS A 115 -7.02 -14.05 6.93
CA CYS A 115 -6.87 -14.31 5.51
C CYS A 115 -8.10 -14.97 4.90
N TRP A 116 -8.81 -14.21 4.07
CA TRP A 116 -9.89 -14.76 3.24
C TRP A 116 -9.34 -15.72 2.17
N ASP A 117 -10.10 -16.77 1.87
CA ASP A 117 -9.72 -17.82 0.92
C ASP A 117 -10.11 -17.47 -0.53
N PRO A 118 -9.14 -17.22 -1.44
CA PRO A 118 -9.41 -16.94 -2.84
C PRO A 118 -9.67 -18.16 -3.70
N ALA A 119 -9.69 -19.38 -3.14
CA ALA A 119 -9.87 -20.61 -3.91
C ALA A 119 -11.10 -20.61 -4.85
N PRO A 120 -12.29 -20.10 -4.46
CA PRO A 120 -13.42 -20.02 -5.39
C PRO A 120 -13.15 -19.11 -6.60
N ALA A 121 -12.47 -17.99 -6.38
CA ALA A 121 -12.11 -17.06 -7.45
C ALA A 121 -11.02 -17.66 -8.35
N ARG A 122 -10.01 -18.33 -7.77
CA ARG A 122 -9.00 -19.08 -8.51
C ARG A 122 -9.62 -20.13 -9.42
N LEU A 123 -10.60 -20.89 -8.92
CA LEU A 123 -11.32 -21.89 -9.73
C LEU A 123 -12.08 -21.26 -10.90
N ALA A 124 -12.63 -20.05 -10.71
CA ALA A 124 -13.37 -19.36 -11.76
C ALA A 124 -12.47 -18.68 -12.80
N THR A 125 -11.32 -18.12 -12.39
CA THR A 125 -10.44 -17.36 -13.28
C THR A 125 -9.29 -18.19 -13.85
N GLY A 126 -8.92 -19.28 -13.18
CA GLY A 126 -7.70 -20.04 -13.45
C GLY A 126 -6.41 -19.34 -12.97
N LEU A 127 -6.50 -18.25 -12.22
CA LEU A 127 -5.36 -17.44 -11.79
C LEU A 127 -5.10 -17.62 -10.31
N ASP A 128 -3.83 -17.88 -9.95
CA ASP A 128 -3.41 -17.80 -8.56
C ASP A 128 -3.29 -16.34 -8.06
N VAL A 129 -2.96 -16.17 -6.78
CA VAL A 129 -2.90 -14.84 -6.16
C VAL A 129 -1.83 -13.95 -6.80
N PRO A 130 -0.56 -14.38 -6.95
CA PRO A 130 0.46 -13.59 -7.67
C PRO A 130 0.05 -13.22 -9.10
N GLU A 131 -0.45 -14.17 -9.89
CA GLU A 131 -0.85 -13.93 -11.29
C GLU A 131 -2.00 -12.92 -11.40
N ALA A 132 -3.03 -13.08 -10.56
CA ALA A 132 -4.17 -12.18 -10.53
C ALA A 132 -3.78 -10.77 -10.09
N THR A 133 -2.87 -10.66 -9.11
CA THR A 133 -2.33 -9.38 -8.62
C THR A 133 -1.57 -8.66 -9.74
N ALA A 134 -0.65 -9.36 -10.41
CA ALA A 134 0.12 -8.78 -11.52
C ALA A 134 -0.79 -8.31 -12.67
N GLN A 135 -1.82 -9.10 -13.02
CA GLN A 135 -2.79 -8.69 -14.04
C GLN A 135 -3.66 -7.51 -13.60
N ALA A 136 -4.02 -7.43 -12.31
CA ALA A 136 -4.75 -6.28 -11.78
C ALA A 136 -3.92 -5.01 -11.89
N GLU A 137 -2.64 -5.05 -11.53
CA GLU A 137 -1.71 -3.93 -11.64
C GLU A 137 -1.53 -3.49 -13.11
N GLN A 138 -1.35 -4.43 -14.04
CA GLN A 138 -1.27 -4.13 -15.47
C GLN A 138 -2.55 -3.46 -16.01
N LEU A 139 -3.71 -3.94 -15.59
CA LEU A 139 -4.99 -3.36 -15.98
C LEU A 139 -5.18 -1.96 -15.38
N LEU A 140 -4.74 -1.74 -14.13
CA LEU A 140 -4.78 -0.44 -13.46
C LEU A 140 -3.83 0.58 -14.09
N ALA A 141 -2.66 0.16 -14.56
CA ALA A 141 -1.69 1.03 -15.22
C ALA A 141 -2.24 1.66 -16.52
N SER A 142 -3.24 1.04 -17.14
CA SER A 142 -3.92 1.53 -18.35
C SER A 142 -5.40 1.85 -18.10
N TRP A 143 -5.77 2.10 -16.84
CA TRP A 143 -7.17 2.28 -16.47
C TRP A 143 -7.76 3.56 -17.09
N PRO A 144 -8.86 3.47 -17.85
CA PRO A 144 -9.45 4.64 -18.49
C PRO A 144 -10.24 5.49 -17.48
N ALA A 145 -10.40 6.79 -17.79
CA ALA A 145 -11.24 7.68 -16.99
C ALA A 145 -12.71 7.19 -16.88
N ASN A 146 -13.22 6.59 -17.95
CA ASN A 146 -14.58 6.04 -18.05
C ASN A 146 -14.52 4.55 -18.40
N PRO A 147 -14.22 3.65 -17.45
CA PRO A 147 -14.12 2.22 -17.72
C PRO A 147 -15.49 1.61 -18.00
N SER A 148 -15.52 0.68 -18.95
CA SER A 148 -16.72 -0.08 -19.29
C SER A 148 -17.13 -1.04 -18.17
N SER A 149 -18.38 -1.52 -18.22
CA SER A 149 -18.86 -2.53 -17.27
C SER A 149 -18.05 -3.84 -17.35
N SER A 150 -17.56 -4.21 -18.54
CA SER A 150 -16.71 -5.40 -18.69
C SER A 150 -15.33 -5.20 -18.07
N GLN A 151 -14.73 -4.01 -18.20
CA GLN A 151 -13.46 -3.67 -17.54
C GLN A 151 -13.61 -3.71 -16.02
N ARG A 152 -14.68 -3.14 -15.45
CA ARG A 152 -14.95 -3.21 -14.00
C ARG A 152 -15.15 -4.64 -13.51
N ARG A 153 -15.95 -5.45 -14.21
CA ARG A 153 -16.12 -6.87 -13.86
C ARG A 153 -14.82 -7.65 -13.93
N ARG A 154 -13.99 -7.41 -14.95
CA ARG A 154 -12.66 -8.02 -15.06
C ARG A 154 -11.78 -7.63 -13.88
N LEU A 155 -11.70 -6.35 -13.55
CA LEU A 155 -10.91 -5.88 -12.42
C LEU A 155 -11.43 -6.43 -11.08
N ALA A 156 -12.75 -6.54 -10.90
CA ALA A 156 -13.35 -7.17 -9.73
C ALA A 156 -12.97 -8.66 -9.60
N ALA A 157 -13.00 -9.40 -10.72
CA ALA A 157 -12.61 -10.81 -10.75
C ALA A 157 -11.12 -11.01 -10.45
N LEU A 158 -10.25 -10.14 -11.00
CA LEU A 158 -8.82 -10.13 -10.69
C LEU A 158 -8.57 -9.84 -9.21
N PHE A 159 -9.24 -8.85 -8.64
CA PHE A 159 -9.15 -8.57 -7.20
C PHE A 159 -9.63 -9.73 -6.34
N LEU A 160 -10.74 -10.40 -6.67
CA LEU A 160 -11.17 -11.60 -5.94
C LEU A 160 -10.13 -12.72 -6.02
N ALA A 161 -9.59 -13.02 -7.21
CA ALA A 161 -8.55 -14.04 -7.37
C ALA A 161 -7.24 -13.65 -6.64
N GLY A 162 -6.93 -12.36 -6.60
CA GLY A 162 -5.82 -11.80 -5.84
C GLY A 162 -6.06 -11.70 -4.33
N GLY A 163 -7.24 -12.05 -3.82
CA GLY A 163 -7.58 -11.98 -2.39
C GLY A 163 -8.02 -10.59 -1.88
N GLU A 164 -8.22 -9.62 -2.77
CA GLU A 164 -8.54 -8.20 -2.51
C GLU A 164 -10.05 -7.93 -2.49
N ARG A 165 -10.79 -8.53 -1.55
CA ARG A 165 -12.27 -8.49 -1.51
C ARG A 165 -12.86 -7.08 -1.48
N ALA A 166 -12.28 -6.17 -0.70
CA ALA A 166 -12.81 -4.81 -0.56
C ALA A 166 -12.69 -4.05 -1.89
N SER A 167 -11.53 -4.16 -2.56
CA SER A 167 -11.30 -3.58 -3.88
C SER A 167 -12.23 -4.18 -4.94
N ALA A 168 -12.47 -5.50 -4.89
CA ALA A 168 -13.45 -6.15 -5.77
C ALA A 168 -14.87 -5.62 -5.56
N LEU A 169 -15.30 -5.47 -4.31
CA LEU A 169 -16.61 -4.91 -3.97
C LEU A 169 -16.78 -3.49 -4.51
N VAL A 170 -15.75 -2.63 -4.38
CA VAL A 170 -15.80 -1.28 -4.94
C VAL A 170 -16.01 -1.29 -6.45
N GLN A 171 -15.35 -2.19 -7.19
CA GLN A 171 -15.57 -2.29 -8.64
C GLN A 171 -16.98 -2.78 -8.97
N TRP A 172 -17.52 -3.70 -8.17
CA TRP A 172 -18.89 -4.19 -8.31
C TRP A 172 -19.94 -3.10 -8.07
N LEU A 173 -19.78 -2.32 -6.99
CA LEU A 173 -20.69 -1.23 -6.63
C LEU A 173 -20.70 -0.08 -7.64
N ARG A 174 -19.65 0.04 -8.47
CA ARG A 174 -19.54 1.02 -9.56
C ARG A 174 -20.14 0.54 -10.89
N LEU A 175 -20.72 -0.65 -10.94
CA LEU A 175 -21.46 -1.11 -12.12
C LEU A 175 -22.82 -0.39 -12.19
N PRO A 176 -23.32 -0.04 -13.40
CA PRO A 176 -24.71 0.37 -13.57
C PRO A 176 -25.65 -0.75 -13.09
N GLU A 177 -26.85 -0.43 -12.62
CA GLU A 177 -27.82 -1.42 -12.11
C GLU A 177 -28.11 -2.56 -13.11
N ALA A 178 -28.25 -2.24 -14.41
CA ALA A 178 -28.41 -3.24 -15.48
C ALA A 178 -27.17 -4.15 -15.64
N GLY A 179 -25.98 -3.64 -15.28
CA GLY A 179 -24.71 -4.37 -15.32
C GLY A 179 -24.45 -5.27 -14.10
N MET A 180 -25.27 -5.15 -13.05
CA MET A 180 -25.23 -6.04 -11.87
C MET A 180 -25.94 -7.39 -12.13
N SER A 181 -26.73 -7.49 -13.20
CA SER A 181 -27.65 -8.63 -13.44
C SER A 181 -27.23 -9.58 -14.57
N SER A 182 -26.22 -9.24 -15.38
CA SER A 182 -25.86 -10.05 -16.57
C SER A 182 -24.87 -11.20 -16.31
N GLY A 183 -24.71 -11.58 -15.04
CA GLY A 183 -23.99 -12.77 -14.60
C GLY A 183 -24.46 -13.02 -13.18
N GLY A 184 -25.30 -14.04 -12.98
CA GLY A 184 -26.03 -14.27 -11.72
C GLY A 184 -25.16 -14.01 -10.48
N ALA A 185 -25.62 -13.32 -9.44
CA ALA A 185 -27.00 -13.28 -8.98
C ALA A 185 -27.26 -12.19 -7.91
N ALA A 186 -28.41 -12.34 -7.24
CA ALA A 186 -29.17 -11.48 -6.32
C ALA A 186 -28.43 -10.52 -5.35
N HIS A 187 -29.26 -9.63 -4.79
CA HIS A 187 -29.01 -8.59 -3.79
C HIS A 187 -27.82 -8.80 -2.82
N PRO A 188 -27.06 -7.73 -2.51
CA PRO A 188 -25.85 -7.79 -1.72
C PRO A 188 -26.16 -7.77 -0.23
N THR A 189 -26.47 -8.91 0.38
CA THR A 189 -26.36 -9.05 1.85
C THR A 189 -26.09 -10.47 2.32
N LYS A 190 -26.14 -11.50 1.47
CA LYS A 190 -25.70 -12.85 1.84
C LYS A 190 -25.10 -13.51 0.61
N THR A 191 -23.92 -14.10 0.80
CA THR A 191 -23.22 -14.93 -0.20
C THR A 191 -22.50 -14.12 -1.28
N ILE A 192 -21.28 -13.70 -0.94
CA ILE A 192 -20.22 -13.36 -1.91
C ILE A 192 -20.18 -14.51 -2.93
N TRP A 193 -20.66 -14.21 -4.14
CA TRP A 193 -21.14 -15.17 -5.13
C TRP A 193 -20.10 -16.21 -5.54
N ILE A 194 -20.28 -17.41 -5.00
CA ILE A 194 -19.87 -18.68 -5.60
C ILE A 194 -20.94 -19.04 -6.64
N SER A 195 -20.51 -19.68 -7.73
CA SER A 195 -21.27 -20.21 -8.87
C SER A 195 -21.55 -19.25 -10.03
N THR A 196 -20.57 -19.04 -10.92
CA THR A 196 -20.56 -19.55 -12.31
C THR A 196 -19.24 -19.08 -12.97
N PRO A 197 -18.35 -19.97 -13.43
CA PRO A 197 -17.14 -19.54 -14.16
C PRO A 197 -17.52 -18.88 -15.51
N PRO A 198 -16.76 -17.89 -16.00
CA PRO A 198 -16.94 -17.37 -17.35
C PRO A 198 -16.77 -18.49 -18.39
N PRO A 199 -17.46 -18.43 -19.55
CA PRO A 199 -17.29 -19.41 -20.60
C PRO A 199 -15.82 -19.42 -21.07
N ARG A 200 -15.22 -20.62 -21.13
CA ARG A 200 -13.87 -20.80 -21.68
C ARG A 200 -13.86 -20.41 -23.17
N PRO A 201 -12.82 -19.72 -23.67
CA PRO A 201 -12.64 -19.56 -25.11
C PRO A 201 -12.48 -20.95 -25.75
N SER A 202 -13.16 -21.16 -26.88
CA SER A 202 -13.06 -22.40 -27.64
C SER A 202 -11.60 -22.68 -28.02
N PRO A 203 -11.14 -23.95 -27.95
CA PRO A 203 -9.83 -24.29 -28.47
C PRO A 203 -9.77 -23.97 -29.97
N PRO A 204 -8.60 -23.56 -30.51
CA PRO A 204 -8.44 -23.40 -31.95
C PRO A 204 -8.76 -24.72 -32.64
N ALA A 205 -9.45 -24.64 -33.78
CA ALA A 205 -9.79 -25.80 -34.59
C ALA A 205 -8.52 -26.60 -34.90
N SER A 206 -8.49 -27.85 -34.44
CA SER A 206 -7.45 -28.80 -34.80
C SER A 206 -7.44 -28.95 -36.32
N ALA A 207 -6.28 -28.67 -36.94
CA ALA A 207 -6.05 -28.90 -38.35
C ALA A 207 -6.35 -30.37 -38.71
N PRO A 208 -6.92 -30.65 -39.90
CA PRO A 208 -7.19 -32.02 -40.30
C PRO A 208 -5.86 -32.79 -40.42
N ALA A 209 -5.84 -33.99 -39.86
CA ALA A 209 -4.75 -34.94 -40.06
C ALA A 209 -4.67 -35.26 -41.57
N ALA A 210 -3.48 -35.06 -42.14
CA ALA A 210 -3.18 -35.57 -43.47
C ALA A 210 -3.23 -37.11 -43.42
N ALA A 211 -3.91 -37.69 -44.41
CA ALA A 211 -4.10 -39.12 -44.60
C ALA A 211 -2.78 -39.87 -44.88
#